data_AF-A0AAV6XV19-F1
#
_entry.id   AF-A0AAV6XV19-F1
#
_cell.length_a   1.000
_cell.length_b   1.000
_cell.length_c   1.000
_cell.angle_alpha   90.00
_cell.angle_beta   90.00
_cell.angle_gamma   90.00
#
_symmetry.space_group_name_H-M   'P 1'
#
loop_
_entity.id
_entity.type
_entity.pdbx_description
1 polymer ?
#
loop_
_entity_poly.entity_id
_entity_poly.type
_entity_poly.pdbx_seq_one_letter_code
_entity_poly.pdbx_strand_id
1 'polypeptide(L)'
;MLVGLGGLYGASNLLVSTTPGASANLVKPPELDKCGVSKNLNTKGTPLKDNCCPLISESIIDYHIPPVFQMKMRPSAHRVSPEYIFKYNMAIDRMKRLLKDDPRNFMQQANIHCAYCNGAYDQPGQGTLDLQVHNSWFFFPFHRWYLYFYERILGKLIGDPTFALPFWNWDNPRE
;
A
#
# COMPACT_ATOMS: atom_id res chain seq x y z
N MET A 1 44.63 -29.81 -49.35
CA MET A 1 44.20 -30.74 -50.41
C MET A 1 43.06 -31.58 -49.83
N LEU A 2 41.83 -31.42 -50.36
CA LEU A 2 40.55 -32.17 -50.12
C LEU A 2 40.04 -32.29 -48.66
N VAL A 3 38.95 -31.63 -48.20
CA VAL A 3 37.49 -31.68 -48.51
C VAL A 3 36.78 -32.99 -48.15
N GLY A 4 35.76 -32.89 -47.28
CA GLY A 4 34.66 -33.86 -47.06
C GLY A 4 33.93 -33.62 -45.72
N LEU A 5 32.92 -32.74 -45.62
CA LEU A 5 31.46 -33.01 -45.73
C LEU A 5 30.92 -34.09 -44.79
N GLY A 6 30.04 -33.69 -43.85
CA GLY A 6 29.21 -34.63 -43.09
C GLY A 6 28.55 -34.01 -41.86
N GLY A 7 27.54 -33.16 -42.06
CA GLY A 7 26.66 -32.72 -40.98
C GLY A 7 25.82 -33.88 -40.44
N LEU A 8 25.85 -34.07 -39.12
CA LEU A 8 24.88 -34.89 -38.42
C LEU A 8 24.01 -33.96 -37.57
N TYR A 9 22.78 -33.77 -38.05
CA TYR A 9 21.67 -33.21 -37.29
C TYR A 9 21.41 -34.14 -36.11
N GLY A 10 21.99 -33.82 -34.95
CA GLY A 10 21.56 -34.40 -33.69
C GLY A 10 20.20 -33.81 -33.33
N ALA A 11 19.14 -34.58 -33.55
CA ALA A 11 17.85 -34.32 -32.91
C ALA A 11 18.07 -34.45 -31.40
N SER A 12 18.31 -33.33 -30.73
CA SER A 12 18.16 -33.26 -29.28
C SER A 12 16.69 -33.53 -29.00
N ASN A 13 16.38 -34.77 -28.61
CA ASN A 13 15.17 -35.05 -27.84
C ASN A 13 15.20 -34.10 -26.64
N LEU A 14 14.46 -32.98 -26.76
CA LEU A 14 14.01 -32.17 -25.65
C LEU A 14 13.10 -33.09 -24.83
N LEU A 15 13.72 -33.92 -24.01
CA LEU A 15 13.11 -34.28 -22.75
C LEU A 15 12.93 -32.94 -22.05
N VAL A 16 11.72 -32.39 -22.17
CA VAL A 16 11.18 -31.38 -21.28
C VAL A 16 11.23 -32.05 -19.91
N SER A 17 12.42 -31.98 -19.30
CA SER A 17 12.60 -32.21 -17.90
C SER A 17 11.63 -31.23 -17.25
N THR A 18 10.61 -31.79 -16.63
CA THR A 18 9.72 -31.12 -15.71
C THR A 18 10.55 -30.68 -14.51
N THR A 19 11.48 -29.75 -14.71
CA THR A 19 11.89 -28.86 -13.64
C THR A 19 10.63 -28.04 -13.34
N PRO A 20 10.09 -28.09 -12.12
CA PRO A 20 9.12 -27.08 -11.72
C PRO A 20 9.85 -25.75 -11.91
N GLY A 21 9.46 -25.00 -12.93
CA GLY A 21 9.93 -23.63 -13.06
C GLY A 21 9.68 -22.97 -11.71
N ALA A 22 10.67 -22.26 -11.18
CA ALA A 22 10.53 -21.56 -9.91
C ALA A 22 9.31 -20.63 -10.01
N SER A 23 8.19 -21.07 -9.45
CA SER A 23 6.95 -20.29 -9.42
C SER A 23 7.01 -19.41 -8.20
N ALA A 24 7.16 -18.10 -8.40
CA ALA A 24 7.09 -17.15 -7.30
C ALA A 24 5.67 -17.16 -6.71
N ASN A 25 5.54 -17.59 -5.45
CA ASN A 25 4.28 -17.45 -4.71
C ASN A 25 4.24 -16.05 -4.07
N LEU A 26 3.92 -15.04 -4.87
CA LEU A 26 3.83 -13.66 -4.43
C LEU A 26 2.59 -13.45 -3.55
N VAL A 27 2.74 -12.68 -2.48
CA VAL A 27 1.59 -12.21 -1.69
C VAL A 27 0.73 -11.32 -2.57
N LYS A 28 -0.54 -11.70 -2.73
CA LYS A 28 -1.52 -10.98 -3.55
C LYS A 28 -2.22 -9.88 -2.73
N PRO A 29 -2.77 -8.85 -3.37
CA PRO A 29 -3.69 -7.92 -2.71
C PRO A 29 -4.84 -8.69 -2.04
N PRO A 30 -5.36 -8.23 -0.89
CA PRO A 30 -6.46 -8.89 -0.22
C PRO A 30 -7.76 -8.81 -1.02
N GLU A 31 -8.63 -9.79 -0.82
CA GLU A 31 -10.01 -9.78 -1.33
C GLU A 31 -10.86 -8.89 -0.42
N LEU A 32 -11.27 -7.71 -0.92
CA LEU A 32 -11.92 -6.67 -0.09
C LEU A 32 -13.27 -7.13 0.51
N ASP A 33 -13.99 -7.99 -0.21
CA ASP A 33 -15.25 -8.61 0.20
C ASP A 33 -15.09 -9.71 1.26
N LYS A 34 -13.85 -10.17 1.50
CA LYS A 34 -13.51 -11.17 2.52
C LYS A 34 -12.83 -10.56 3.74
N CYS A 35 -13.03 -9.27 3.99
CA CYS A 35 -12.56 -8.64 5.21
C CYS A 35 -13.28 -9.20 6.44
N GLY A 36 -12.51 -9.57 7.45
CA GLY A 36 -12.96 -10.17 8.70
C GLY A 36 -12.65 -9.33 9.94
N VAL A 37 -12.85 -9.95 11.11
CA VAL A 37 -12.66 -9.31 12.41
C VAL A 37 -11.18 -9.10 12.70
N SER A 38 -10.79 -7.83 12.85
CA SER A 38 -9.43 -7.48 13.23
C SER A 38 -9.10 -7.92 14.67
N LYS A 39 -7.85 -8.28 14.92
CA LYS A 39 -7.34 -8.85 16.16
C LYS A 39 -6.38 -7.87 16.85
N ASN A 40 -6.47 -7.79 18.17
CA ASN A 40 -5.52 -7.04 18.98
C ASN A 40 -4.26 -7.87 19.22
N LEU A 41 -3.15 -7.42 18.65
CA LEU A 41 -1.87 -8.12 18.73
C LEU A 41 -1.24 -8.08 20.14
N ASN A 42 -1.61 -7.11 20.97
CA ASN A 42 -1.09 -6.97 22.34
C ASN A 42 -1.78 -7.91 23.34
N THR A 43 -2.99 -8.37 23.03
CA THR A 43 -3.81 -9.21 23.92
C THR A 43 -3.92 -10.65 23.40
N LYS A 44 -2.89 -11.16 22.72
CA LYS A 44 -2.87 -12.51 22.13
C LYS A 44 -4.03 -12.76 21.16
N GLY A 45 -4.45 -11.74 20.40
CA GLY A 45 -5.39 -11.90 19.30
C GLY A 45 -6.87 -11.76 19.67
N THR A 46 -7.22 -11.14 20.80
CA THR A 46 -8.64 -10.85 21.07
C THR A 46 -9.23 -9.94 19.99
N PRO A 47 -10.50 -10.10 19.61
CA PRO A 47 -11.16 -9.20 18.66
C PRO A 47 -11.03 -7.73 19.03
N LEU A 48 -10.75 -6.87 18.05
CA LEU A 48 -10.92 -5.43 18.18
C LEU A 48 -12.41 -5.11 18.21
N LYS A 49 -12.77 -4.06 18.97
CA LYS A 49 -14.18 -3.61 19.08
C LYS A 49 -14.66 -2.90 17.81
N ASP A 50 -13.76 -2.27 17.10
CA ASP A 50 -14.07 -1.47 15.92
C ASP A 50 -13.90 -2.30 14.64
N ASN A 51 -14.84 -2.15 13.71
CA ASN A 51 -14.77 -2.77 12.38
C ASN A 51 -13.85 -1.92 11.48
N CYS A 52 -12.75 -2.52 11.04
CA CYS A 52 -11.76 -1.86 10.18
C CYS A 52 -11.97 -2.14 8.69
N CYS A 53 -13.01 -2.89 8.32
CA CYS A 53 -13.23 -3.25 6.93
C CYS A 53 -13.64 -2.03 6.10
N PRO A 54 -12.96 -1.79 4.95
CA PRO A 54 -13.36 -0.74 4.05
C PRO A 54 -14.71 -1.09 3.40
N LEU A 55 -15.33 -0.08 2.79
CA LEU A 55 -16.46 -0.33 1.91
C LEU A 55 -15.98 -1.09 0.68
N ILE A 56 -16.80 -2.05 0.25
CA ILE A 56 -16.51 -2.89 -0.90
C ILE A 56 -16.63 -2.03 -2.16
N SER A 57 -15.56 -2.01 -2.97
CA SER A 57 -15.61 -1.49 -4.33
C SER A 57 -15.92 -2.63 -5.29
N GLU A 58 -16.93 -2.45 -6.14
CA GLU A 58 -17.27 -3.44 -7.17
C GLU A 58 -16.24 -3.48 -8.31
N SER A 59 -15.40 -2.45 -8.44
CA SER A 59 -14.32 -2.39 -9.43
C SER A 59 -12.99 -2.04 -8.77
N ILE A 60 -12.04 -2.96 -8.90
CA ILE A 60 -10.63 -2.74 -8.57
C ILE A 60 -9.90 -2.64 -9.90
N ILE A 61 -9.15 -1.56 -10.09
CA ILE A 61 -8.39 -1.31 -11.32
C ILE A 61 -6.89 -1.36 -11.02
N ASP A 62 -6.11 -1.71 -12.02
CA ASP A 62 -4.65 -1.59 -11.95
C ASP A 62 -4.24 -0.12 -11.90
N TYR A 63 -3.44 0.23 -10.89
CA TYR A 63 -3.05 1.61 -10.66
C TYR A 63 -1.94 2.05 -11.63
N HIS A 64 -2.21 3.09 -12.41
CA HIS A 64 -1.20 3.75 -13.24
C HIS A 64 -0.72 5.03 -12.57
N ILE A 65 0.59 5.17 -12.41
CA ILE A 65 1.21 6.37 -11.83
C ILE A 65 0.97 7.54 -12.80
N PRO A 66 0.30 8.63 -12.36
CA PRO A 66 0.05 9.78 -13.23
C PRO A 66 1.36 10.51 -13.54
N PRO A 67 1.45 11.20 -14.69
CA PRO A 67 2.61 12.02 -15.02
C PRO A 67 2.86 13.07 -13.94
N VAL A 68 4.14 13.28 -13.62
CA VAL A 68 4.58 14.21 -12.59
C VAL A 68 5.02 15.51 -13.25
N PHE A 69 4.16 16.53 -13.18
CA PHE A 69 4.47 17.86 -13.71
C PHE A 69 5.08 18.79 -12.66
N GLN A 70 4.79 18.55 -11.39
CA GLN A 70 5.32 19.30 -10.27
C GLN A 70 5.63 18.36 -9.11
N MET A 71 6.88 18.41 -8.65
CA MET A 71 7.33 17.62 -7.52
C MET A 71 6.79 18.21 -6.21
N LYS A 72 6.24 17.33 -5.37
CA LYS A 72 5.80 17.65 -4.02
C LYS A 72 6.97 17.49 -3.05
N MET A 73 7.33 18.56 -2.36
CA MET A 73 8.41 18.56 -1.37
C MET A 73 7.81 18.51 0.04
N ARG A 74 7.97 17.37 0.72
CA ARG A 74 7.51 17.19 2.11
C ARG A 74 8.36 18.02 3.06
N PRO A 75 7.80 19.01 3.78
CA PRO A 75 8.59 19.85 4.68
C PRO A 75 8.80 19.18 6.06
N SER A 76 9.87 19.58 6.75
CA SER A 76 10.09 19.22 8.15
C SER A 76 9.04 19.88 9.03
N ALA A 77 8.30 19.10 9.82
CA ALA A 77 7.16 19.56 10.62
C ALA A 77 7.51 20.68 11.62
N HIS A 78 8.74 20.73 12.14
CA HIS A 78 9.16 21.79 13.08
C HIS A 78 9.56 23.10 12.37
N ARG A 79 9.66 23.13 11.04
CA ARG A 79 10.15 24.30 10.26
C ARG A 79 9.10 24.93 9.35
N VAL A 80 7.86 24.46 9.41
CA VAL A 80 6.79 24.96 8.53
C VAL A 80 6.30 26.33 8.98
N SER A 81 5.85 27.14 8.02
CA SER A 81 5.30 28.46 8.32
C SER A 81 3.88 28.37 8.92
N PRO A 82 3.40 29.43 9.62
CA PRO A 82 2.01 29.49 10.10
C PRO A 82 0.97 29.25 8.98
N GLU A 83 1.24 29.74 7.77
CA GLU A 83 0.36 29.55 6.60
C GLU A 83 0.28 28.08 6.20
N TYR A 84 1.40 27.36 6.25
CA TYR A 84 1.40 25.92 5.98
C TYR A 84 0.66 25.15 7.08
N ILE A 85 0.83 25.51 8.36
CA ILE A 85 0.10 24.90 9.48
C ILE A 85 -1.41 25.08 9.28
N PHE A 86 -1.85 26.31 8.96
CA PHE A 86 -3.24 26.59 8.65
C PHE A 86 -3.76 25.72 7.49
N LYS A 87 -2.98 25.62 6.41
CA LYS A 87 -3.31 24.80 5.25
C LYS A 87 -3.44 23.31 5.59
N TYR A 88 -2.49 22.76 6.37
CA TYR A 88 -2.53 21.38 6.82
C TYR A 88 -3.76 21.10 7.70
N ASN A 89 -4.01 21.97 8.69
CA ASN A 89 -5.17 21.86 9.57
C ASN A 89 -6.49 21.93 8.79
N MET A 90 -6.59 22.82 7.80
CA MET A 90 -7.76 22.89 6.91
C MET A 90 -7.94 21.59 6.11
N ALA A 91 -6.87 20.98 5.59
CA ALA A 91 -6.96 19.71 4.86
C ALA A 91 -7.47 18.57 5.75
N ILE A 92 -6.97 18.49 6.99
CA ILE A 92 -7.40 17.51 7.99
C ILE A 92 -8.86 17.74 8.41
N ASP A 93 -9.26 18.99 8.68
CA ASP A 93 -10.65 19.34 9.00
C ASP A 93 -11.61 18.91 7.88
N ARG A 94 -11.27 19.20 6.61
CA ARG A 94 -12.08 18.76 5.47
C ARG A 94 -12.15 17.24 5.36
N MET A 95 -11.05 16.53 5.61
CA MET A 95 -11.03 15.06 5.59
C MET A 95 -11.91 14.45 6.69
N LYS A 96 -11.94 15.07 7.88
CA LYS A 96 -12.79 14.65 9.00
C LYS A 96 -14.27 14.92 8.77
N ARG A 97 -14.61 15.95 8.00
CA ARG A 97 -16.00 16.34 7.66
C ARG A 97 -16.61 15.55 6.49
N LEU A 98 -15.82 14.75 5.78
CA LEU A 98 -16.38 13.83 4.79
C LEU A 98 -17.40 12.89 5.44
N LEU A 99 -18.35 12.39 4.65
CA LEU A 99 -19.31 11.40 5.14
C LEU A 99 -18.56 10.18 5.70
N LYS A 100 -19.14 9.51 6.71
CA LYS A 100 -18.48 8.39 7.40
C LYS A 100 -18.21 7.20 6.47
N ASP A 101 -19.02 7.06 5.43
CA ASP A 101 -18.92 6.07 4.36
C ASP A 101 -18.12 6.57 3.15
N ASP A 102 -17.54 7.77 3.18
CA ASP A 102 -16.57 8.15 2.15
C ASP A 102 -15.25 7.41 2.44
N PRO A 103 -14.69 6.60 1.51
CA PRO A 103 -13.43 5.89 1.76
C PRO A 103 -12.24 6.83 2.02
N ARG A 104 -12.38 8.12 1.70
CA ARG A 104 -11.38 9.16 1.96
C ARG A 104 -11.55 9.81 3.33
N ASN A 105 -12.63 9.53 4.06
CA ASN A 105 -12.87 10.05 5.41
C ASN A 105 -11.69 9.70 6.33
N PHE A 106 -11.40 10.59 7.28
CA PHE A 106 -10.28 10.44 8.21
C PHE A 106 -10.27 9.07 8.93
N MET A 107 -11.41 8.60 9.42
CA MET A 107 -11.51 7.31 10.09
C MET A 107 -11.44 6.14 9.11
N GLN A 108 -11.98 6.28 7.90
CA GLN A 108 -11.84 5.26 6.85
C GLN A 108 -10.38 5.10 6.42
N GLN A 109 -9.61 6.19 6.34
CA GLN A 109 -8.16 6.12 6.10
C GLN A 109 -7.45 5.42 7.26
N ALA A 110 -7.77 5.74 8.52
CA ALA A 110 -7.21 5.05 9.69
C ALA A 110 -7.52 3.54 9.70
N ASN A 111 -8.73 3.16 9.28
CA ASN A 111 -9.17 1.77 9.20
C ASN A 111 -8.34 0.94 8.21
N ILE A 112 -7.78 1.54 7.14
CA ILE A 112 -6.85 0.85 6.23
C ILE A 112 -5.65 0.28 7.00
N HIS A 113 -5.04 1.10 7.87
CA HIS A 113 -3.92 0.62 8.68
C HIS A 113 -4.35 -0.50 9.62
N CYS A 114 -5.51 -0.40 10.26
CA CYS A 114 -6.02 -1.50 11.08
C CYS A 114 -6.19 -2.79 10.25
N ALA A 115 -6.87 -2.72 9.09
CA ALA A 115 -7.21 -3.90 8.32
C ALA A 115 -5.98 -4.71 7.84
N TYR A 116 -4.94 -4.02 7.37
CA TYR A 116 -3.71 -4.64 6.85
C TYR A 116 -2.72 -5.09 7.94
N CYS A 117 -2.89 -4.62 9.18
CA CYS A 117 -1.92 -4.80 10.25
C CYS A 117 -2.44 -5.67 11.39
N ASN A 118 -3.77 -5.82 11.49
CA ASN A 118 -4.44 -6.51 12.59
C ASN A 118 -5.20 -7.77 12.12
N GLY A 119 -4.80 -8.39 11.00
CA GLY A 119 -5.34 -9.68 10.59
C GLY A 119 -6.81 -9.64 10.17
N ALA A 120 -7.26 -8.53 9.56
CA ALA A 120 -8.59 -8.44 8.98
C ALA A 120 -8.68 -9.18 7.63
N TYR A 121 -7.54 -9.49 7.00
CA TYR A 121 -7.49 -10.16 5.72
C TYR A 121 -6.65 -11.43 5.80
N ASP A 122 -7.12 -12.46 5.12
CA ASP A 122 -6.32 -13.65 4.80
C ASP A 122 -5.59 -13.46 3.46
N GLN A 123 -4.48 -14.17 3.29
CA GLN A 123 -3.75 -14.21 2.02
C GLN A 123 -4.50 -15.08 0.99
N PRO A 124 -4.87 -14.56 -0.19
CA PRO A 124 -5.62 -15.33 -1.17
C PRO A 124 -4.90 -16.62 -1.59
N GLY A 125 -5.58 -17.74 -1.42
CA GLY A 125 -5.05 -19.08 -1.74
C GLY A 125 -4.11 -19.69 -0.69
N GLN A 126 -3.97 -19.07 0.49
CA GLN A 126 -3.14 -19.59 1.59
C GLN A 126 -3.97 -20.00 2.83
N GLY A 127 -5.29 -20.20 2.67
CA GLY A 127 -6.19 -20.56 3.76
C GLY A 127 -6.42 -19.39 4.71
N THR A 128 -6.26 -19.62 6.02
CA THR A 128 -6.48 -18.64 7.10
C THR A 128 -5.18 -17.95 7.52
N LEU A 129 -4.22 -17.84 6.59
CA LEU A 129 -2.96 -17.17 6.86
C LEU A 129 -3.19 -15.67 6.76
N ASP A 130 -3.17 -14.99 7.91
CA ASP A 130 -3.32 -13.54 7.99
C ASP A 130 -2.33 -12.81 7.04
N LEU A 131 -2.82 -11.78 6.36
CA LEU A 131 -1.98 -10.78 5.70
C LEU A 131 -1.39 -9.86 6.77
N GLN A 132 -0.06 -9.75 6.79
CA GLN A 132 0.67 -8.88 7.71
C GLN A 132 1.73 -8.06 6.97
N VAL A 133 1.55 -6.74 6.97
CA VAL A 133 2.47 -5.81 6.29
C VAL A 133 3.65 -5.39 7.17
N HIS A 134 3.55 -5.56 8.49
CA HIS A 134 4.64 -5.28 9.43
C HIS A 134 5.63 -6.44 9.55
N ASN A 135 6.80 -6.15 10.14
CA ASN A 135 7.85 -7.12 10.46
C ASN A 135 8.32 -7.95 9.25
N SER A 136 8.21 -7.36 8.06
CA SER A 136 8.59 -7.97 6.79
C SER A 136 9.04 -6.88 5.81
N TRP A 137 9.51 -7.29 4.64
CA TRP A 137 9.85 -6.39 3.54
C TRP A 137 8.68 -5.55 3.01
N PHE A 138 7.43 -5.84 3.40
CA PHE A 138 6.25 -5.10 2.97
C PHE A 138 6.08 -3.79 3.72
N PHE A 139 6.78 -3.62 4.85
CA PHE A 139 6.67 -2.46 5.71
C PHE A 139 6.84 -1.15 4.92
N PHE A 140 7.97 -0.95 4.25
CA PHE A 140 8.23 0.28 3.50
C PHE A 140 7.30 0.49 2.29
N PRO A 141 7.09 -0.48 1.38
CA PRO A 141 6.24 -0.27 0.22
C PRO A 141 4.77 -0.05 0.60
N PHE A 142 4.23 -0.77 1.58
CA PHE A 142 2.86 -0.57 2.05
C PHE A 142 2.65 0.86 2.57
N HIS A 143 3.50 1.30 3.52
CA HIS A 143 3.37 2.63 4.10
C HIS A 143 3.65 3.75 3.08
N ARG A 144 4.55 3.52 2.11
CA ARG A 144 4.78 4.45 1.00
C ARG A 144 3.50 4.67 0.19
N TRP A 145 2.82 3.60 -0.22
CA TRP A 145 1.57 3.68 -0.98
C TRP A 145 0.42 4.26 -0.15
N TYR A 146 0.31 3.87 1.12
CA TYR A 146 -0.68 4.41 2.04
C TYR A 146 -0.55 5.94 2.15
N LEU A 147 0.66 6.44 2.43
CA LEU A 147 0.91 7.89 2.51
C LEU A 147 0.82 8.59 1.14
N TYR A 148 1.15 7.91 0.04
CA TYR A 148 1.01 8.47 -1.30
C TYR A 148 -0.45 8.83 -1.60
N PHE A 149 -1.40 7.93 -1.32
CA PHE A 149 -2.83 8.24 -1.52
C PHE A 149 -3.35 9.23 -0.47
N TYR A 150 -2.96 9.07 0.80
CA TYR A 150 -3.37 9.98 1.88
C TYR A 150 -3.00 11.45 1.58
N GLU A 151 -1.76 11.70 1.13
CA GLU A 151 -1.29 13.04 0.73
C GLU A 151 -2.11 13.63 -0.43
N ARG A 152 -2.44 12.81 -1.43
CA ARG A 152 -3.20 13.24 -2.61
C ARG A 152 -4.66 13.55 -2.27
N ILE A 153 -5.26 12.78 -1.35
CA ILE A 153 -6.59 13.06 -0.83
C ILE A 153 -6.59 14.43 -0.16
N LEU A 154 -5.66 14.69 0.76
CA LEU A 154 -5.56 15.98 1.45
C LEU A 154 -5.41 17.15 0.48
N GLY A 155 -4.47 17.07 -0.46
CA GLY A 155 -4.27 18.11 -1.48
C GLY A 155 -5.53 18.35 -2.31
N LYS A 156 -6.22 17.29 -2.73
CA LYS A 156 -7.49 17.39 -3.47
C LYS A 156 -8.59 18.07 -2.66
N LEU A 157 -8.70 17.78 -1.37
CA LEU A 157 -9.74 18.36 -0.50
C LEU A 157 -9.60 19.88 -0.31
N ILE A 158 -8.37 20.41 -0.41
CA ILE A 158 -8.11 21.86 -0.33
C ILE A 158 -7.87 22.53 -1.68
N GLY A 159 -7.92 21.78 -2.79
CA GLY A 159 -7.66 22.30 -4.13
C GLY A 159 -6.20 22.71 -4.36
N ASP A 160 -5.25 22.16 -3.59
CA ASP A 160 -3.83 22.46 -3.72
C ASP A 160 -3.09 21.25 -4.32
N PRO A 161 -2.77 21.26 -5.63
CA PRO A 161 -2.04 20.17 -6.28
C PRO A 161 -0.58 20.07 -5.80
N THR A 162 -0.05 21.11 -5.14
CA THR A 162 1.31 21.19 -4.61
C THR A 162 1.41 20.76 -3.14
N PHE A 163 0.27 20.51 -2.49
CA PHE A 163 0.25 20.04 -1.11
C PHE A 163 1.06 18.75 -0.95
N ALA A 164 2.01 18.78 -0.01
CA ALA A 164 2.84 17.66 0.41
C ALA A 164 2.66 17.47 1.91
N LEU A 165 2.65 16.23 2.40
CA LEU A 165 2.58 15.94 3.84
C LEU A 165 3.85 16.45 4.55
N PRO A 166 3.74 17.00 5.77
CA PRO A 166 4.92 17.24 6.57
C PRO A 166 5.46 15.90 7.06
N PHE A 167 6.76 15.83 7.33
CA PHE A 167 7.36 14.69 8.02
C PHE A 167 7.88 15.13 9.39
N TRP A 168 7.73 14.25 10.39
CA TRP A 168 8.34 14.47 11.68
C TRP A 168 9.83 14.12 11.58
N ASN A 169 10.67 15.15 11.58
CA ASN A 169 12.11 15.05 11.42
C ASN A 169 12.81 14.78 12.77
N TRP A 170 12.46 13.66 13.41
CA TRP A 170 12.93 13.29 14.76
C TRP A 170 14.40 12.84 14.80
N ASP A 171 15.02 12.59 13.65
CA ASP A 171 16.45 12.34 13.52
C ASP A 171 17.29 13.62 13.55
N ASN A 172 16.66 14.80 13.46
CA ASN A 172 17.32 16.08 13.62
C ASN A 172 17.03 16.67 15.01
N PRO A 173 18.06 16.89 15.86
CA PRO A 173 17.87 17.38 17.23
C PRO A 173 17.56 18.88 17.34
N ARG A 174 17.62 19.64 16.24
CA ARG A 174 17.41 21.11 16.27
C ARG A 174 15.98 21.46 15.87
N GLU A 175 15.29 22.18 16.78
CA GLU A 175 14.06 22.91 16.52
C GLU A 175 14.32 24.19 15.72
#